data_AF-A0A9P6U3X4-F1
#
_entry.id   AF-A0A9P6U3X4-F1
#
_cell.length_a   1.000
_cell.length_b   1.000
_cell.length_c   1.000
_cell.angle_alpha   90.00
_cell.angle_beta   90.00
_cell.angle_gamma   90.00
#
_symmetry.space_group_name_H-M   'P 1'
#
loop_
_entity.id
_entity.type
_entity.pdbx_description
1 polymer ?
#
loop_
_entity_poly.entity_id
_entity_poly.type
_entity_poly.pdbx_seq_one_letter_code
_entity_poly.pdbx_strand_id
1 'polypeptide(L)'
;MKTLSSFLIAIALLLQVVFTGAQGQVWQARHGMTSSAFQTQFSEFVDQGYRLTHVDGYGINNAPLYAAIWEKTSGPAWVAKHGLTDPQYQTQFDTLIKSGYRPTKVSGYTVSGSARYAAIWEKSSGPAWAARHGLTSAQYQSAFNTYISQGYRLKHISGYAVGTSARYAAIWEKSSGPAFAARHGLTVEKFQKEFDALVAKGYRLLLVDGYTVNGTNLYAGIWEKSTGPAWESRGELTPAQFQTAFNQFVKQGYKLVSVSGYGTTTARYAAIWSKKKSL
;
A
#
# COMPACT_ATOMS: atom_id res chain seq x y z
N MET A 1 49.14 16.86 23.73
CA MET A 1 48.65 16.06 22.58
C MET A 1 47.22 15.65 22.85
N LYS A 2 46.24 16.31 22.22
CA LYS A 2 44.81 15.94 22.27
C LYS A 2 44.49 15.25 20.95
N THR A 3 44.16 13.97 20.99
CA THR A 3 43.69 13.21 19.83
C THR A 3 42.18 13.41 19.69
N LEU A 4 41.77 14.10 18.63
CA LEU A 4 40.38 14.18 18.19
C LEU A 4 40.04 12.86 17.50
N SER A 5 39.10 12.11 18.08
CA SER A 5 38.48 10.94 17.46
C SER A 5 37.36 11.41 16.54
N SER A 6 37.58 11.27 15.24
CA SER A 6 36.61 11.58 14.18
C SER A 6 35.56 10.47 14.13
N PHE A 7 34.34 10.74 14.57
CA PHE A 7 33.19 9.87 14.29
C PHE A 7 32.83 9.97 12.81
N LEU A 8 33.09 8.92 12.04
CA LEU A 8 32.48 8.73 10.72
C LEU A 8 30.99 8.41 10.92
N ILE A 9 30.13 9.40 10.67
CA ILE A 9 28.71 9.16 10.43
C ILE A 9 28.62 8.49 9.06
N ALA A 10 28.27 7.20 9.04
CA ALA A 10 27.89 6.52 7.81
C ALA A 10 26.57 7.12 7.31
N ILE A 11 26.65 8.16 6.49
CA ILE A 11 25.52 8.65 5.71
C ILE A 11 25.24 7.57 4.67
N ALA A 12 24.18 6.80 4.87
CA ALA A 12 23.64 5.93 3.83
C ALA A 12 23.35 6.82 2.61
N LEU A 13 24.10 6.60 1.54
CA LEU A 13 23.89 7.28 0.26
C LEU A 13 22.47 6.95 -0.20
N LEU A 14 21.53 7.85 0.07
CA LEU A 14 20.25 7.85 -0.63
C LEU A 14 20.61 8.20 -2.07
N LEU A 15 20.57 7.22 -2.97
CA LEU A 15 20.69 7.47 -4.40
C LEU A 15 19.41 8.23 -4.82
N GLN A 16 19.37 9.54 -4.57
CA GLN A 16 18.37 10.42 -5.11
C GLN A 16 18.70 10.62 -6.59
N VAL A 17 18.31 9.66 -7.43
CA VAL A 17 18.05 10.02 -8.82
C VAL A 17 16.74 10.81 -8.79
N VAL A 18 16.87 12.11 -8.56
CA VAL A 18 15.85 13.06 -8.98
C VAL A 18 15.82 12.95 -10.49
N PHE A 19 14.96 12.09 -11.01
CA PHE A 19 14.37 12.44 -12.28
C PHE A 19 13.65 13.75 -12.02
N THR A 20 14.22 14.84 -12.54
CA THR A 20 13.40 15.93 -13.05
C THR A 20 12.52 15.30 -14.13
N GLY A 21 11.49 14.57 -13.70
CA GLY A 21 10.36 14.25 -14.54
C GLY A 21 9.92 15.58 -15.12
N ALA A 22 9.89 15.65 -16.44
CA ALA A 22 9.55 16.84 -17.21
C ALA A 22 8.48 17.66 -16.46
N GLN A 23 8.71 18.97 -16.34
CA GLN A 23 7.66 19.90 -15.89
C GLN A 23 6.34 19.51 -16.56
N GLY A 24 5.36 19.02 -15.78
CA GLY A 24 4.12 18.44 -16.30
C GLY A 24 3.74 17.03 -15.83
N GLN A 25 4.54 16.34 -15.02
CA GLN A 25 4.14 15.03 -14.50
C GLN A 25 3.00 15.15 -13.46
N VAL A 26 1.83 14.53 -13.76
CA VAL A 26 0.62 14.58 -12.91
C VAL A 26 0.64 13.61 -11.72
N TRP A 27 1.76 12.91 -11.48
CA TRP A 27 1.90 11.96 -10.38
C TRP A 27 3.35 11.79 -9.94
N GLN A 28 3.55 11.39 -8.70
CA GLN A 28 4.85 11.10 -8.07
C GLN A 28 4.75 9.77 -7.32
N ALA A 29 5.85 9.02 -7.26
CA ALA A 29 5.96 7.87 -6.38
C ALA A 29 7.34 7.82 -5.73
N ARG A 30 7.39 7.30 -4.50
CA ARG A 30 8.62 7.09 -3.71
C ARG A 30 8.48 5.82 -2.88
N HIS A 31 9.59 5.17 -2.58
CA HIS A 31 9.64 3.96 -1.75
C HIS A 31 10.88 3.99 -0.85
N GLY A 32 10.91 3.16 0.20
CA GLY A 32 12.05 3.08 1.10
C GLY A 32 12.27 4.32 1.96
N MET A 33 11.24 5.18 2.09
CA MET A 33 11.36 6.41 2.86
C MET A 33 11.30 6.10 4.36
N THR A 34 12.19 6.68 5.16
CA THR A 34 12.02 6.73 6.61
C THR A 34 10.77 7.54 6.98
N SER A 35 10.34 7.47 8.24
CA SER A 35 9.21 8.27 8.72
C SER A 35 9.41 9.77 8.53
N SER A 36 10.61 10.29 8.76
CA SER A 36 10.91 11.71 8.56
C SER A 36 10.93 12.08 7.07
N ALA A 37 11.58 11.26 6.23
CA ALA A 37 11.63 11.50 4.79
C ALA A 37 10.23 11.45 4.15
N PHE A 38 9.38 10.52 4.58
CA PHE A 38 7.99 10.46 4.14
C PHE A 38 7.23 11.73 4.52
N GLN A 39 7.36 12.19 5.76
CA GLN A 39 6.67 13.40 6.22
C GLN A 39 7.14 14.66 5.48
N THR A 40 8.44 14.81 5.23
CA THR A 40 8.98 15.91 4.40
C THR A 40 8.40 15.87 3.00
N GLN A 41 8.48 14.73 2.33
CA GLN A 41 7.98 14.59 0.96
C GLN A 41 6.46 14.76 0.87
N PHE A 42 5.73 14.29 1.88
CA PHE A 42 4.28 14.48 1.99
C PHE A 42 3.94 15.96 2.01
N SER A 43 4.57 16.73 2.91
CA SER A 43 4.31 18.18 3.03
C SER A 43 4.64 18.91 1.73
N GLU A 44 5.81 18.66 1.14
CA GLU A 44 6.23 19.27 -0.13
C GLU A 44 5.25 18.99 -1.28
N PHE A 45 4.78 17.75 -1.41
CA PHE A 45 3.85 17.39 -2.48
C PHE A 45 2.45 17.96 -2.24
N VAL A 46 1.98 18.03 -1.00
CA VAL A 46 0.71 18.69 -0.66
C VAL A 46 0.77 20.18 -1.00
N ASP A 47 1.86 20.87 -0.65
CA ASP A 47 2.06 22.29 -0.97
C ASP A 47 2.12 22.55 -2.48
N GLN A 48 2.60 21.57 -3.26
CA GLN A 48 2.60 21.59 -4.72
C GLN A 48 1.26 21.18 -5.35
N GLY A 49 0.23 20.91 -4.55
CA GLY A 49 -1.11 20.55 -5.01
C GLY A 49 -1.31 19.07 -5.38
N TYR A 50 -0.40 18.19 -4.98
CA TYR A 50 -0.63 16.75 -5.09
C TYR A 50 -1.44 16.23 -3.89
N ARG A 51 -2.13 15.11 -4.11
CA ARG A 51 -2.83 14.34 -3.08
C ARG A 51 -2.19 12.98 -2.95
N LEU A 52 -2.03 12.48 -1.72
CA LEU A 52 -1.62 11.10 -1.49
C LEU A 52 -2.77 10.16 -1.86
N THR A 53 -2.55 9.24 -2.80
CA THR A 53 -3.57 8.29 -3.28
C THR A 53 -3.29 6.85 -2.88
N HIS A 54 -2.04 6.55 -2.55
CA HIS A 54 -1.60 5.24 -2.04
C HIS A 54 -0.53 5.42 -0.98
N VAL A 55 -0.63 4.66 0.11
CA VAL A 55 0.40 4.58 1.16
C VAL A 55 0.50 3.16 1.66
N ASP A 56 1.74 2.71 1.83
CA ASP A 56 2.09 1.42 2.38
C ASP A 56 3.25 1.63 3.37
N GLY A 57 3.04 1.21 4.62
CA GLY A 57 4.07 1.20 5.65
C GLY A 57 4.58 -0.21 5.87
N TYR A 58 5.86 -0.36 6.20
CA TYR A 58 6.47 -1.65 6.49
C TYR A 58 7.70 -1.50 7.38
N GLY A 59 8.06 -2.56 8.11
CA GLY A 59 9.17 -2.55 9.05
C GLY A 59 10.37 -3.32 8.52
N ILE A 60 11.55 -2.70 8.48
CA ILE A 60 12.83 -3.37 8.18
C ILE A 60 13.80 -3.09 9.31
N ASN A 61 14.37 -4.15 9.91
CA ASN A 61 15.24 -4.06 11.09
C ASN A 61 14.62 -3.18 12.21
N ASN A 62 13.32 -3.37 12.47
CA ASN A 62 12.54 -2.57 13.43
C ASN A 62 12.46 -1.06 13.13
N ALA A 63 12.82 -0.62 11.93
CA ALA A 63 12.63 0.76 11.49
C ALA A 63 11.44 0.86 10.51
N PRO A 64 10.53 1.84 10.70
CA PRO A 64 9.44 2.08 9.77
C PRO A 64 9.95 2.67 8.46
N LEU A 65 9.53 2.06 7.35
CA LEU A 65 9.69 2.55 6.00
C LEU A 65 8.34 2.72 5.32
N TYR A 66 8.29 3.57 4.30
CA TYR A 66 7.06 3.87 3.56
C TYR A 66 7.29 3.84 2.04
N ALA A 67 6.28 3.36 1.34
CA ALA A 67 6.10 3.52 -0.10
C ALA A 67 4.77 4.24 -0.36
N ALA A 68 4.76 5.15 -1.33
CA ALA A 68 3.59 6.00 -1.56
C ALA A 68 3.52 6.53 -3.00
N ILE A 69 2.29 6.86 -3.39
CA ILE A 69 1.93 7.44 -4.69
C ILE A 69 1.11 8.70 -4.43
N TRP A 70 1.49 9.79 -5.09
CA TRP A 70 0.82 11.07 -5.05
C TRP A 70 0.38 11.48 -6.45
N GLU A 71 -0.74 12.19 -6.56
CA GLU A 71 -1.33 12.59 -7.82
C GLU A 71 -1.86 14.02 -7.77
N LYS A 72 -1.63 14.78 -8.84
CA LYS A 72 -2.33 16.04 -9.11
C LYS A 72 -3.69 15.73 -9.70
N THR A 73 -4.65 15.52 -8.81
CA THR A 73 -6.06 15.31 -9.16
C THR A 73 -6.94 16.16 -8.26
N SER A 74 -8.06 16.65 -8.81
CA SER A 74 -9.14 17.17 -7.99
C SER A 74 -9.79 16.03 -7.21
N GLY A 75 -10.50 16.36 -6.13
CA GLY A 75 -11.17 15.38 -5.29
C GLY A 75 -11.77 16.02 -4.04
N PRO A 76 -12.52 15.25 -3.24
CA PRO A 76 -13.12 15.73 -1.99
C PRO A 76 -12.06 16.18 -0.98
N ALA A 77 -12.46 16.84 0.11
CA ALA A 77 -11.54 17.04 1.24
C ALA A 77 -10.96 15.70 1.72
N TRP A 78 -9.69 15.66 2.12
CA TRP A 78 -9.01 14.44 2.52
C TRP A 78 -8.06 14.67 3.69
N VAL A 79 -7.76 13.57 4.40
CA VAL A 79 -6.82 13.53 5.50
C VAL A 79 -5.95 12.29 5.32
N ALA A 80 -4.65 12.40 5.58
CA ALA A 80 -3.77 11.23 5.71
C ALA A 80 -2.94 11.34 6.98
N LYS A 81 -2.68 10.17 7.58
CA LYS A 81 -1.86 10.02 8.78
C LYS A 81 -1.01 8.77 8.66
N HIS A 82 0.16 8.77 9.28
CA HIS A 82 1.07 7.61 9.31
C HIS A 82 1.71 7.46 10.69
N GLY A 83 2.27 6.29 10.98
CA GLY A 83 2.94 6.03 12.25
C GLY A 83 2.01 5.86 13.45
N LEU A 84 0.70 5.74 13.24
CA LEU A 84 -0.28 5.67 14.33
C LEU A 84 -0.17 4.33 15.08
N THR A 85 -0.22 4.35 16.40
CA THR A 85 -0.49 3.14 17.20
C THR A 85 -1.93 2.67 16.99
N ASP A 86 -2.26 1.45 17.45
CA ASP A 86 -3.61 0.91 17.36
C ASP A 86 -4.67 1.81 18.04
N PRO A 87 -4.49 2.26 19.31
CA PRO A 87 -5.44 3.20 19.93
C PRO A 87 -5.51 4.56 19.21
N GLN A 88 -4.38 5.06 18.69
CA GLN A 88 -4.35 6.32 17.95
C GLN A 88 -5.10 6.22 16.62
N TYR A 89 -4.94 5.09 15.90
CA TYR A 89 -5.68 4.82 14.67
C TYR A 89 -7.17 4.73 14.95
N GLN A 90 -7.60 3.98 15.97
CA GLN A 90 -9.01 3.89 16.35
C GLN A 90 -9.59 5.26 16.71
N THR A 91 -8.87 6.08 17.47
CA THR A 91 -9.29 7.44 17.84
C THR A 91 -9.45 8.31 16.59
N GLN A 92 -8.45 8.32 15.71
CA GLN A 92 -8.46 9.11 14.48
C GLN A 92 -9.58 8.67 13.52
N PHE A 93 -9.82 7.35 13.44
CA PHE A 93 -10.92 6.76 12.69
C PHE A 93 -12.25 7.30 13.19
N ASP A 94 -12.55 7.17 14.48
CA ASP A 94 -13.83 7.58 15.06
C ASP A 94 -14.08 9.09 14.90
N THR A 95 -13.05 9.92 15.06
CA THR A 95 -13.12 11.37 14.84
C THR A 95 -13.46 11.70 13.38
N LEU A 96 -12.82 11.03 12.42
CA LEU A 96 -13.01 11.29 11.00
C LEU A 96 -14.37 10.81 10.49
N ILE A 97 -14.84 9.65 10.94
CA ILE A 97 -16.19 9.15 10.59
C ILE A 97 -17.27 10.14 11.06
N LYS A 98 -17.19 10.62 12.31
CA LYS A 98 -18.11 11.65 12.83
C LYS A 98 -18.09 12.95 12.03
N SER A 99 -16.97 13.22 11.35
CA SER A 99 -16.78 14.41 10.51
C SER A 99 -17.15 14.18 9.03
N GLY A 100 -17.72 13.02 8.69
CA GLY A 100 -18.14 12.64 7.34
C GLY A 100 -17.02 12.17 6.41
N TYR A 101 -15.84 11.85 6.96
CA TYR A 101 -14.76 11.20 6.23
C TYR A 101 -14.91 9.69 6.31
N ARG A 102 -14.40 8.97 5.31
CA ARG A 102 -14.31 7.50 5.30
C ARG A 102 -12.93 7.06 4.83
N PRO A 103 -12.39 5.94 5.34
CA PRO A 103 -11.09 5.46 4.90
C PRO A 103 -11.16 4.98 3.44
N THR A 104 -10.14 5.31 2.67
CA THR A 104 -9.93 4.80 1.31
C THR A 104 -8.70 3.89 1.22
N LYS A 105 -7.73 4.08 2.14
CA LYS A 105 -6.56 3.22 2.33
C LYS A 105 -6.28 3.03 3.81
N VAL A 106 -5.87 1.82 4.19
CA VAL A 106 -5.30 1.51 5.50
C VAL A 106 -4.19 0.47 5.33
N SER A 107 -2.97 0.84 5.65
CA SER A 107 -1.82 -0.05 5.71
C SER A 107 -1.52 -0.32 7.18
N GLY A 108 -1.61 -1.59 7.57
CA GLY A 108 -1.11 -2.05 8.87
C GLY A 108 0.30 -2.56 8.69
N TYR A 109 1.17 -2.33 9.68
CA TYR A 109 2.56 -2.81 9.65
C TYR A 109 3.13 -2.94 11.05
N THR A 110 4.29 -3.58 11.15
CA THR A 110 4.90 -3.93 12.43
C THR A 110 6.22 -3.20 12.62
N VAL A 111 6.38 -2.57 13.78
CA VAL A 111 7.64 -1.95 14.21
C VAL A 111 7.89 -2.38 15.65
N SER A 112 9.03 -3.02 15.90
CA SER A 112 9.40 -3.50 17.25
C SER A 112 8.29 -4.35 17.91
N GLY A 113 7.69 -5.27 17.13
CA GLY A 113 6.63 -6.17 17.59
C GLY A 113 5.25 -5.53 17.79
N SER A 114 5.12 -4.21 17.64
CA SER A 114 3.86 -3.48 17.79
C SER A 114 3.26 -3.09 16.45
N ALA A 115 1.93 -3.18 16.35
CA ALA A 115 1.20 -2.68 15.19
C ALA A 115 1.33 -1.16 15.06
N ARG A 116 1.42 -0.71 13.81
CA ARG A 116 1.37 0.68 13.37
C ARG A 116 0.47 0.77 12.15
N TYR A 117 -0.09 1.96 11.94
CA TYR A 117 -1.03 2.21 10.85
C TYR A 117 -0.69 3.49 10.09
N ALA A 118 -0.85 3.41 8.77
CA ALA A 118 -0.92 4.56 7.87
C ALA A 118 -2.22 4.48 7.09
N ALA A 119 -2.91 5.60 6.92
CA ALA A 119 -4.23 5.60 6.31
C ALA A 119 -4.55 6.92 5.63
N ILE A 120 -5.47 6.84 4.67
CA ILE A 120 -6.00 7.94 3.89
C ILE A 120 -7.52 7.90 4.05
N TRP A 121 -8.11 9.05 4.33
CA TRP A 121 -9.55 9.25 4.43
C TRP A 121 -10.00 10.36 3.50
N GLU A 122 -11.18 10.20 2.93
CA GLU A 122 -11.81 11.20 2.06
C GLU A 122 -13.21 11.52 2.54
N LYS A 123 -13.61 12.79 2.46
CA LYS A 123 -14.95 13.25 2.82
C LYS A 123 -15.92 12.85 1.73
N SER A 124 -16.87 11.97 2.02
CA SER A 124 -17.80 11.48 1.00
C SER A 124 -19.08 10.88 1.59
N SER A 125 -20.21 11.20 0.97
CA SER A 125 -21.53 10.64 1.24
C SER A 125 -21.87 9.42 0.37
N GLY A 126 -20.88 8.84 -0.32
CA GLY A 126 -21.11 7.70 -1.22
C GLY A 126 -21.65 6.43 -0.51
N PRO A 127 -21.65 5.28 -1.19
CA PRO A 127 -22.44 4.13 -0.76
C PRO A 127 -22.06 3.61 0.63
N ALA A 128 -22.95 2.79 1.19
CA ALA A 128 -22.71 2.09 2.45
C ALA A 128 -21.36 1.37 2.42
N TRP A 129 -20.60 1.47 3.50
CA TRP A 129 -19.24 0.96 3.58
C TRP A 129 -18.98 0.35 4.95
N ALA A 130 -17.94 -0.47 5.04
CA ALA A 130 -17.44 -1.01 6.29
C ALA A 130 -15.92 -1.03 6.28
N ALA A 131 -15.30 -0.80 7.43
CA ALA A 131 -13.87 -0.98 7.62
C ALA A 131 -13.59 -1.68 8.95
N ARG A 132 -12.57 -2.54 8.96
CA ARG A 132 -12.12 -3.29 10.13
C ARG A 132 -10.59 -3.36 10.11
N HIS A 133 -9.97 -3.43 11.27
CA HIS A 133 -8.52 -3.62 11.45
C HIS A 133 -8.25 -4.55 12.63
N GLY A 134 -7.02 -5.03 12.77
CA GLY A 134 -6.65 -5.94 13.85
C GLY A 134 -7.26 -7.34 13.71
N LEU A 135 -7.81 -7.69 12.56
CA LEU A 135 -8.52 -8.95 12.36
C LEU A 135 -7.56 -10.13 12.29
N THR A 136 -7.83 -11.23 13.01
CA THR A 136 -7.18 -12.52 12.72
C THR A 136 -7.59 -13.03 11.33
N SER A 137 -6.88 -14.05 10.82
CA SER A 137 -7.23 -14.71 9.56
C SER A 137 -8.69 -15.19 9.51
N ALA A 138 -9.15 -15.85 10.59
CA ALA A 138 -10.52 -16.34 10.69
C ALA A 138 -11.56 -15.21 10.80
N GLN A 139 -11.25 -14.16 11.57
CA GLN A 139 -12.12 -12.99 11.70
C GLN A 139 -12.24 -12.24 10.37
N TYR A 140 -11.14 -12.07 9.63
CA TYR A 140 -11.15 -11.49 8.30
C TYR A 140 -12.02 -12.32 7.35
N GLN A 141 -11.84 -13.65 7.31
CA GLN A 141 -12.62 -14.50 6.41
C GLN A 141 -14.12 -14.46 6.74
N SER A 142 -14.48 -14.43 8.04
CA SER A 142 -15.87 -14.29 8.48
C SER A 142 -16.46 -12.93 8.07
N ALA A 143 -15.72 -11.83 8.30
CA ALA A 143 -16.14 -10.50 7.89
C ALA A 143 -16.29 -10.38 6.36
N PHE A 144 -15.34 -10.94 5.60
CA PHE A 144 -15.38 -10.99 4.15
C PHE A 144 -16.66 -11.69 3.67
N ASN A 145 -16.91 -12.91 4.14
CA ASN A 145 -18.10 -13.68 3.75
C ASN A 145 -19.40 -12.93 4.08
N THR A 146 -19.48 -12.36 5.28
CA THR A 146 -20.64 -11.56 5.74
C THR A 146 -20.89 -10.35 4.84
N TYR A 147 -19.85 -9.58 4.50
CA TYR A 147 -19.99 -8.40 3.66
C TYR A 147 -20.33 -8.77 2.21
N ILE A 148 -19.75 -9.85 1.67
CA ILE A 148 -20.12 -10.34 0.34
C ILE A 148 -21.60 -10.76 0.28
N SER A 149 -22.11 -11.49 1.27
CA SER A 149 -23.52 -11.89 1.30
C SER A 149 -24.48 -10.70 1.43
N GLN A 150 -24.00 -9.55 1.92
CA GLN A 150 -24.76 -8.31 2.03
C GLN A 150 -24.62 -7.38 0.79
N GLY A 151 -23.94 -7.85 -0.26
CA GLY A 151 -23.74 -7.10 -1.50
C GLY A 151 -22.63 -6.06 -1.45
N TYR A 152 -21.70 -6.17 -0.49
CA TYR A 152 -20.48 -5.37 -0.47
C TYR A 152 -19.40 -6.03 -1.32
N ARG A 153 -18.43 -5.21 -1.76
CA ARG A 153 -17.22 -5.65 -2.44
C ARG A 153 -16.01 -5.20 -1.63
N LEU A 154 -15.00 -6.05 -1.52
CA LEU A 154 -13.73 -5.68 -0.89
C LEU A 154 -13.00 -4.67 -1.80
N LYS A 155 -12.64 -3.51 -1.24
CA LYS A 155 -11.96 -2.41 -1.96
C LYS A 155 -10.51 -2.27 -1.57
N HIS A 156 -10.15 -2.67 -0.34
CA HIS A 156 -8.79 -2.60 0.18
C HIS A 156 -8.56 -3.71 1.19
N ILE A 157 -7.35 -4.28 1.19
CA ILE A 157 -6.85 -5.19 2.22
C ILE A 157 -5.38 -4.88 2.48
N SER A 158 -4.96 -4.99 3.73
CA SER A 158 -3.56 -4.97 4.15
C SER A 158 -3.33 -6.05 5.19
N GLY A 159 -2.31 -6.87 4.99
CA GLY A 159 -1.84 -7.90 5.92
C GLY A 159 -0.59 -7.42 6.67
N TYR A 160 -0.45 -7.82 7.93
CA TYR A 160 0.70 -7.47 8.75
C TYR A 160 0.89 -8.45 9.89
N ALA A 161 2.04 -8.41 10.56
CA ALA A 161 2.31 -9.27 11.71
C ALA A 161 2.02 -8.58 13.04
N VAL A 162 1.49 -9.32 14.00
CA VAL A 162 1.57 -8.98 15.42
C VAL A 162 2.08 -10.21 16.15
N GLY A 163 3.29 -10.13 16.68
CA GLY A 163 4.04 -11.32 17.12
C GLY A 163 4.24 -12.31 15.97
N THR A 164 3.86 -13.56 16.17
CA THR A 164 3.97 -14.66 15.19
C THR A 164 2.73 -14.84 14.33
N SER A 165 1.72 -13.97 14.46
CA SER A 165 0.42 -14.12 13.81
C SER A 165 0.14 -13.03 12.79
N ALA A 166 -0.50 -13.43 11.68
CA ALA A 166 -1.06 -12.48 10.72
C ALA A 166 -2.25 -11.71 11.34
N ARG A 167 -2.34 -10.44 10.96
CA ARG A 167 -3.48 -9.54 11.18
C ARG A 167 -3.85 -8.86 9.87
N TYR A 168 -5.10 -8.42 9.77
CA TYR A 168 -5.64 -7.81 8.57
C TYR A 168 -6.42 -6.54 8.88
N ALA A 169 -6.24 -5.55 8.01
CA ALA A 169 -7.10 -4.39 7.88
C ALA A 169 -7.76 -4.40 6.50
N ALA A 170 -9.04 -4.06 6.43
CA ALA A 170 -9.82 -4.17 5.20
C ALA A 170 -10.94 -3.14 5.15
N ILE A 171 -11.28 -2.74 3.91
CA ILE A 171 -12.34 -1.79 3.59
C ILE A 171 -13.24 -2.45 2.55
N TRP A 172 -14.54 -2.45 2.82
CA TRP A 172 -15.60 -2.92 1.94
C TRP A 172 -16.55 -1.78 1.61
N GLU A 173 -17.10 -1.81 0.40
CA GLU A 173 -18.06 -0.82 -0.08
C GLU A 173 -19.19 -1.50 -0.85
N LYS A 174 -20.43 -1.12 -0.56
CA LYS A 174 -21.62 -1.63 -1.24
C LYS A 174 -21.61 -1.12 -2.68
N SER A 175 -21.38 -2.03 -3.61
CA SER A 175 -21.22 -1.69 -5.01
C SER A 175 -21.48 -2.91 -5.89
N SER A 176 -21.95 -2.68 -7.11
CA SER A 176 -21.93 -3.68 -8.18
C SER A 176 -20.61 -3.57 -8.96
N GLY A 177 -20.34 -4.55 -9.81
CA GLY A 177 -19.16 -4.54 -10.66
C GLY A 177 -18.91 -5.88 -11.31
N PRO A 178 -17.85 -6.01 -12.13
CA PRO A 178 -17.47 -7.27 -12.74
C PRO A 178 -17.23 -8.39 -11.71
N ALA A 179 -17.09 -9.63 -12.17
CA ALA A 179 -16.68 -10.71 -11.28
C ALA A 179 -15.32 -10.38 -10.63
N PHE A 180 -15.18 -10.60 -9.33
CA PHE A 180 -13.94 -10.34 -8.60
C PHE A 180 -13.52 -11.55 -7.76
N ALA A 181 -12.25 -11.63 -7.43
CA ALA A 181 -11.67 -12.61 -6.52
C ALA A 181 -10.79 -11.88 -5.49
N ALA A 182 -10.77 -12.38 -4.26
CA ALA A 182 -9.87 -11.89 -3.22
C ALA A 182 -9.25 -13.08 -2.48
N ARG A 183 -7.96 -12.94 -2.11
CA ARG A 183 -7.20 -13.95 -1.37
C ARG A 183 -6.31 -13.27 -0.35
N HIS A 184 -5.98 -14.00 0.71
CA HIS A 184 -5.09 -13.55 1.77
C HIS A 184 -4.32 -14.75 2.34
N GLY A 185 -3.18 -14.51 3.00
CA GLY A 185 -2.41 -15.56 3.65
C GLY A 185 -1.74 -16.54 2.69
N LEU A 186 -1.56 -16.17 1.42
CA LEU A 186 -0.92 -17.05 0.44
C LEU A 186 0.61 -16.94 0.56
N THR A 187 1.33 -18.06 0.55
CA THR A 187 2.78 -18.05 0.33
C THR A 187 3.10 -17.53 -1.07
N VAL A 188 4.35 -17.15 -1.32
CA VAL A 188 4.82 -16.68 -2.64
C VAL A 188 4.40 -17.64 -3.76
N GLU A 189 4.62 -18.95 -3.58
CA GLU A 189 4.32 -19.97 -4.60
C GLU A 189 2.82 -20.12 -4.83
N LYS A 190 2.02 -20.06 -3.75
CA LYS A 190 0.55 -20.16 -3.84
C LYS A 190 -0.02 -18.91 -4.49
N PHE A 191 0.51 -17.73 -4.16
CA PHE A 191 0.10 -16.48 -4.78
C PHE A 191 0.41 -16.47 -6.26
N GLN A 192 1.61 -16.91 -6.67
CA GLN A 192 1.98 -17.00 -8.09
C GLN A 192 1.05 -17.94 -8.87
N LYS A 193 0.76 -19.13 -8.34
CA LYS A 193 -0.18 -20.07 -8.97
C LYS A 193 -1.58 -19.49 -9.12
N GLU A 194 -2.09 -18.83 -8.09
CA GLU A 194 -3.42 -18.20 -8.13
C GLU A 194 -3.43 -17.01 -9.10
N PHE A 195 -2.37 -16.19 -9.11
CA PHE A 195 -2.19 -15.08 -10.03
C PHE A 195 -2.28 -15.57 -11.48
N ASP A 196 -1.48 -16.57 -11.85
CA ASP A 196 -1.45 -17.12 -13.21
C ASP A 196 -2.81 -17.71 -13.61
N ALA A 197 -3.46 -18.45 -12.69
CA ALA A 197 -4.78 -19.02 -12.93
C ALA A 197 -5.88 -17.96 -13.13
N LEU A 198 -5.83 -16.85 -12.38
CA LEU A 198 -6.80 -15.76 -12.52
C LEU A 198 -6.52 -14.93 -13.78
N VAL A 199 -5.26 -14.65 -14.10
CA VAL A 199 -4.89 -13.96 -15.35
C VAL A 199 -5.34 -14.75 -16.58
N ALA A 200 -5.14 -16.07 -16.60
CA ALA A 200 -5.62 -16.94 -17.67
C ALA A 200 -7.15 -16.92 -17.83
N LYS A 201 -7.90 -16.59 -16.77
CA LYS A 201 -9.37 -16.43 -16.77
C LYS A 201 -9.83 -14.99 -17.10
N GLY A 202 -8.91 -14.10 -17.45
CA GLY A 202 -9.19 -12.70 -17.79
C GLY A 202 -9.37 -11.78 -16.58
N TYR A 203 -8.93 -12.20 -15.39
CA TYR A 203 -8.87 -11.33 -14.22
C TYR A 203 -7.58 -10.51 -14.20
N ARG A 204 -7.65 -9.35 -13.57
CA ARG A 204 -6.52 -8.44 -13.37
C ARG A 204 -6.35 -8.16 -11.90
N LEU A 205 -5.10 -8.19 -11.45
CA LEU A 205 -4.75 -7.80 -10.09
C LEU A 205 -4.92 -6.29 -9.96
N LEU A 206 -5.75 -5.84 -9.02
CA LEU A 206 -6.04 -4.43 -8.74
C LEU A 206 -5.30 -3.92 -7.50
N LEU A 207 -5.02 -4.82 -6.56
CA LEU A 207 -4.31 -4.54 -5.33
C LEU A 207 -3.46 -5.75 -4.98
N VAL A 208 -2.22 -5.49 -4.60
CA VAL A 208 -1.30 -6.46 -4.01
C VAL A 208 -0.76 -5.90 -2.70
N ASP A 209 -0.73 -6.73 -1.67
CA ASP A 209 -0.17 -6.42 -0.37
C ASP A 209 0.69 -7.60 0.07
N GLY A 210 1.99 -7.35 0.22
CA GLY A 210 2.96 -8.32 0.70
C GLY A 210 3.27 -8.04 2.17
N TYR A 211 3.44 -9.08 2.97
CA TYR A 211 3.75 -8.94 4.38
C TYR A 211 4.50 -10.17 4.89
N THR A 212 5.31 -9.99 5.95
CA THR A 212 6.12 -11.07 6.50
C THR A 212 5.62 -11.46 7.88
N VAL A 213 5.33 -12.75 8.07
CA VAL A 213 4.92 -13.32 9.37
C VAL A 213 5.90 -14.42 9.73
N ASN A 214 6.57 -14.28 10.87
CA ASN A 214 7.55 -15.26 11.35
C ASN A 214 8.58 -15.69 10.26
N GLY A 215 9.14 -14.71 9.55
CA GLY A 215 10.10 -14.93 8.46
C GLY A 215 9.52 -15.45 7.14
N THR A 216 8.21 -15.73 7.07
CA THR A 216 7.55 -16.19 5.85
C THR A 216 6.85 -15.02 5.16
N ASN A 217 7.19 -14.77 3.89
CA ASN A 217 6.48 -13.80 3.06
C ASN A 217 5.13 -14.36 2.64
N LEU A 218 4.09 -13.57 2.87
CA LEU A 218 2.71 -13.87 2.55
C LEU A 218 2.12 -12.73 1.72
N TYR A 219 1.07 -13.05 0.98
CA TYR A 219 0.39 -12.12 0.09
C TYR A 219 -1.11 -12.11 0.32
N ALA A 220 -1.67 -10.91 0.18
CA ALA A 220 -3.06 -10.65 -0.08
C ALA A 220 -3.23 -9.96 -1.44
N GLY A 221 -4.36 -10.22 -2.09
CA GLY A 221 -4.65 -9.65 -3.39
C GLY A 221 -6.14 -9.52 -3.67
N ILE A 222 -6.47 -8.53 -4.51
CA ILE A 222 -7.81 -8.32 -5.06
C ILE A 222 -7.70 -8.32 -6.58
N TRP A 223 -8.47 -9.17 -7.23
CA TRP A 223 -8.55 -9.27 -8.69
C TRP A 223 -9.95 -8.98 -9.18
N GLU A 224 -10.07 -8.42 -10.38
CA GLU A 224 -11.36 -8.18 -11.04
C GLU A 224 -11.27 -8.56 -12.52
N LYS A 225 -12.35 -9.15 -13.07
CA LYS A 225 -12.45 -9.47 -14.49
C LYS A 225 -12.55 -8.18 -15.29
N SER A 226 -11.58 -7.93 -16.17
CA SER A 226 -11.49 -6.65 -16.88
C SER A 226 -10.70 -6.75 -18.18
N THR A 227 -11.14 -6.00 -19.19
CA THR A 227 -10.47 -5.82 -20.50
C THR A 227 -9.78 -4.46 -20.62
N GLY A 228 -9.57 -3.74 -19.51
CA GLY A 228 -8.98 -2.39 -19.48
C GLY A 228 -7.57 -2.21 -20.11
N PRO A 229 -6.85 -1.14 -19.78
CA PRO A 229 -5.55 -0.84 -20.40
C PRO A 229 -4.48 -1.91 -20.12
N ALA A 230 -3.40 -1.92 -20.89
CA ALA A 230 -2.25 -2.79 -20.61
C ALA A 230 -1.72 -2.57 -19.19
N TRP A 231 -1.38 -3.66 -18.50
CA TRP A 231 -0.95 -3.64 -17.10
C TRP A 231 0.17 -4.65 -16.87
N GLU A 232 0.97 -4.41 -15.84
CA GLU A 232 2.10 -5.23 -15.43
C GLU A 232 2.08 -5.39 -13.92
N SER A 233 2.49 -6.55 -13.41
CA SER A 233 2.72 -6.75 -11.97
C SER A 233 3.97 -7.57 -11.73
N ARG A 234 4.67 -7.25 -10.64
CA ARG A 234 5.89 -7.94 -10.21
C ARG A 234 5.87 -8.06 -8.69
N GLY A 235 6.36 -9.17 -8.16
CA GLY A 235 6.52 -9.44 -6.73
C GLY A 235 7.96 -9.87 -6.40
N GLU A 236 8.28 -9.96 -5.11
CA GLU A 236 9.61 -10.37 -4.60
C GLU A 236 10.79 -9.52 -5.12
N LEU A 237 10.55 -8.27 -5.52
CA LEU A 237 11.61 -7.42 -6.05
C LEU A 237 12.50 -6.88 -4.92
N THR A 238 13.82 -6.97 -5.06
CA THR A 238 14.74 -6.16 -4.23
C THR A 238 14.54 -4.66 -4.50
N PRO A 239 15.03 -3.75 -3.64
CA PRO A 239 14.93 -2.30 -3.91
C PRO A 239 15.52 -1.89 -5.27
N ALA A 240 16.66 -2.46 -5.66
CA ALA A 240 17.30 -2.18 -6.95
C ALA A 240 16.49 -2.73 -8.13
N GLN A 241 15.93 -3.93 -8.00
CA GLN A 241 15.06 -4.52 -9.03
C GLN A 241 13.76 -3.73 -9.16
N PHE A 242 13.17 -3.29 -8.05
CA PHE A 242 11.98 -2.43 -8.05
C PHE A 242 12.28 -1.10 -8.77
N GLN A 243 13.38 -0.43 -8.44
CA GLN A 243 13.76 0.82 -9.10
C GLN A 243 13.99 0.64 -10.61
N THR A 244 14.61 -0.47 -11.00
CA THR A 244 14.83 -0.83 -12.42
C THR A 244 13.50 -1.03 -13.15
N ALA A 245 12.61 -1.85 -12.59
CA ALA A 245 11.28 -2.09 -13.15
C ALA A 245 10.44 -0.81 -13.21
N PHE A 246 10.48 0.02 -12.16
CA PHE A 246 9.81 1.32 -12.12
C PHE A 246 10.27 2.22 -13.27
N ASN A 247 11.58 2.41 -13.42
CA ASN A 247 12.14 3.24 -14.49
C ASN A 247 11.76 2.71 -15.88
N GLN A 248 11.83 1.39 -16.07
CA GLN A 248 11.45 0.74 -17.32
C GLN A 248 9.98 0.98 -17.66
N PHE A 249 9.07 0.67 -16.74
CA PHE A 249 7.63 0.77 -17.01
C PHE A 249 7.16 2.22 -17.16
N VAL A 250 7.73 3.16 -16.40
CA VAL A 250 7.48 4.59 -16.58
C VAL A 250 7.94 5.06 -17.97
N LYS A 251 9.13 4.65 -18.42
CA LYS A 251 9.62 4.95 -19.78
C LYS A 251 8.71 4.36 -20.88
N GLN A 252 8.04 3.25 -20.60
CA GLN A 252 7.07 2.61 -21.50
C GLN A 252 5.64 3.19 -21.40
N GLY A 253 5.45 4.26 -20.61
CA GLY A 253 4.17 4.96 -20.46
C GLY A 253 3.19 4.32 -19.48
N TYR A 254 3.66 3.39 -18.64
CA TYR A 254 2.86 2.88 -17.52
C TYR A 254 2.99 3.79 -16.29
N LYS A 255 1.94 3.82 -15.47
CA LYS A 255 1.93 4.46 -14.16
C LYS A 255 1.91 3.40 -13.07
N LEU A 256 2.69 3.59 -12.01
CA LEU A 256 2.57 2.77 -10.79
C LEU A 256 1.22 3.07 -10.12
N VAL A 257 0.42 2.03 -9.85
CA VAL A 257 -0.93 2.16 -9.27
C VAL A 257 -1.11 1.43 -7.95
N SER A 258 -0.20 0.51 -7.61
CA SER A 258 -0.13 -0.16 -6.31
C SER A 258 1.32 -0.54 -6.03
N VAL A 259 1.76 -0.36 -4.80
CA VAL A 259 3.07 -0.79 -4.32
C VAL A 259 2.96 -1.20 -2.86
N SER A 260 3.57 -2.31 -2.49
CA SER A 260 3.67 -2.78 -1.12
C SER A 260 5.12 -3.17 -0.84
N GLY A 261 5.66 -2.67 0.27
CA GLY A 261 6.97 -3.05 0.79
C GLY A 261 6.82 -4.04 1.94
N TYR A 262 7.72 -5.00 2.04
CA TYR A 262 7.70 -6.01 3.11
C TYR A 262 9.07 -6.63 3.31
N GLY A 263 9.19 -7.51 4.30
CA GLY A 263 10.44 -8.15 4.70
C GLY A 263 10.68 -8.00 6.21
N THR A 264 11.81 -8.53 6.67
CA THR A 264 12.26 -8.38 8.06
C THR A 264 13.62 -7.68 8.13
N THR A 265 14.61 -8.21 7.42
CA THR A 265 15.98 -7.63 7.39
C THR A 265 16.30 -6.93 6.08
N THR A 266 15.74 -7.43 4.98
CA THR A 266 15.89 -6.85 3.64
C THR A 266 14.52 -6.56 3.07
N ALA A 267 14.35 -5.36 2.52
CA ALA A 267 13.11 -4.99 1.86
C ALA A 267 12.88 -5.81 0.58
N ARG A 268 11.63 -6.12 0.32
CA ARG A 268 11.07 -6.63 -0.92
C ARG A 268 9.88 -5.78 -1.32
N TYR A 269 9.56 -5.76 -2.61
CA TYR A 269 8.43 -5.01 -3.15
C TYR A 269 7.57 -5.87 -4.06
N ALA A 270 6.26 -5.66 -3.93
CA ALA A 270 5.25 -6.09 -4.87
C ALA A 270 4.55 -4.85 -5.43
N ALA A 271 4.27 -4.85 -6.73
CA ALA A 271 3.75 -3.67 -7.40
C ALA A 271 2.93 -3.99 -8.65
N ILE A 272 2.09 -3.03 -9.00
CA ILE A 272 1.22 -3.05 -10.17
C ILE A 272 1.41 -1.73 -10.92
N TRP A 273 1.63 -1.83 -12.22
CA TRP A 273 1.68 -0.72 -13.15
C TRP A 273 0.55 -0.87 -14.19
N SER A 274 -0.01 0.25 -14.61
CA SER A 274 -1.10 0.27 -15.60
C SER A 274 -0.94 1.45 -16.55
N LYS A 275 -1.22 1.24 -17.83
CA LYS A 275 -1.36 2.35 -18.79
C LYS A 275 -2.65 3.11 -18.53
N LYS A 276 -2.72 4.36 -19.00
CA LYS A 276 -4.00 5.07 -19.07
C LYS A 276 -4.91 4.33 -20.05
N LYS A 277 -6.21 4.29 -19.76
CA LYS A 277 -7.22 3.88 -20.73
C LYS A 277 -7.12 4.86 -21.90
N SER A 278 -6.86 4.35 -23.12
CA SER A 278 -7.00 5.16 -24.33
C SER A 278 -8.46 5.60 -24.42
N LEU A 279 -8.68 6.90 -24.62
CA LEU A 279 -10.02 7.46 -24.89
C LEU A 279 -10.53 6.92 -26.22
#